data_AF-A0A7S1VL57-F1
#
_entry.id   AF-A0A7S1VL57-F1
#
_cell.length_a   1.000
_cell.length_b   1.000
_cell.length_c   1.000
_cell.angle_alpha   90.00
_cell.angle_beta   90.00
_cell.angle_gamma   90.00
#
_symmetry.space_group_name_H-M   'P 1'
#
loop_
_entity.id
_entity.type
_entity.pdbx_description
1 polymer ?
#
loop_
_entity_poly.entity_id
_entity_poly.type
_entity_poly.pdbx_seq_one_letter_code
_entity_poly.pdbx_strand_id
1 'polypeptide(L)'
;RSSDLFRGITKIVQSETQPPMIRKTVQFTTILHARKLPNDGGYLLISRAVHHGAPSILDSNIIRSEILMGLNVIRSIEGEPNQSFMINVNHIRSPLIPFFVAKKLGLSAASNFIVDMRETGAKKVAAK
;
A
#
# COMPACT_ATOMS: atom_id res chain seq x y z
N ARG A 1 15.15 11.79 23.63
CA ARG A 1 13.80 11.18 23.59
C ARG A 1 13.13 11.52 22.25
N SER A 2 12.95 10.49 21.43
CA SER A 2 12.08 10.24 20.25
C SER A 2 11.07 11.25 19.65
N SER A 3 11.27 12.57 19.68
CA SER A 3 10.32 13.50 19.02
C SER A 3 10.25 13.34 17.49
N ASP A 4 11.30 12.81 16.86
CA ASP A 4 11.34 12.61 15.39
C ASP A 4 10.60 11.36 14.91
N LEU A 5 10.19 10.44 15.80
CA LEU A 5 9.50 9.20 15.42
C LEU A 5 8.11 9.44 14.79
N PHE A 6 7.48 10.57 15.12
CA PHE A 6 6.16 10.96 14.61
C PHE A 6 6.22 12.08 13.56
N ARG A 7 7.42 12.58 13.22
CA ARG A 7 7.56 13.57 12.15
C ARG A 7 7.34 12.90 10.80
N GLY A 8 6.21 13.22 10.18
CA GLY A 8 5.80 12.68 8.89
C GLY A 8 4.48 13.27 8.43
N ILE A 9 3.98 12.76 7.32
CA ILE A 9 2.69 13.14 6.75
C ILE A 9 1.73 11.98 6.99
N THR A 10 0.60 12.28 7.64
CA THR A 10 -0.48 11.33 7.87
C THR A 10 -1.71 11.75 7.08
N LYS A 11 -2.32 10.80 6.36
CA LYS A 11 -3.57 11.00 5.62
C LYS A 11 -4.51 9.83 5.83
N ILE A 12 -5.80 10.09 5.72
CA ILE A 12 -6.80 9.05 5.51
C ILE A 12 -7.04 8.96 4.01
N VAL A 13 -6.94 7.75 3.46
CA VAL A 13 -7.06 7.46 2.04
C VAL A 13 -8.17 6.44 1.84
N GLN A 14 -9.15 6.79 1.03
CA GLN A 14 -10.13 5.85 0.48
C GLN A 14 -9.63 5.40 -0.90
N SER A 15 -9.47 4.10 -1.08
CA SER A 15 -9.03 3.47 -2.32
C SER A 15 -10.10 2.52 -2.81
N GLU A 16 -10.35 2.54 -4.10
CA GLU A 16 -11.32 1.66 -4.77
C GLU A 16 -10.64 0.95 -5.93
N THR A 17 -10.89 -0.35 -6.05
CA THR A 17 -10.38 -1.16 -7.15
C THR A 17 -11.44 -2.17 -7.56
N GLN A 18 -11.53 -2.46 -8.86
CA GLN A 18 -12.42 -3.50 -9.38
C GLN A 18 -11.56 -4.58 -10.05
N PRO A 19 -11.16 -5.63 -9.32
CA PRO A 19 -10.32 -6.67 -9.89
C PRO A 19 -11.04 -7.43 -11.00
N PRO A 20 -10.37 -7.86 -12.09
CA PRO A 20 -11.04 -8.48 -13.24
C PRO A 20 -11.88 -9.72 -12.92
N MET A 21 -11.51 -10.47 -11.87
CA MET A 21 -12.20 -11.68 -11.43
C MET A 21 -13.38 -11.41 -10.47
N ILE A 22 -13.57 -10.16 -10.03
CA ILE A 22 -14.59 -9.77 -9.07
C ILE A 22 -15.40 -8.62 -9.67
N ARG A 23 -16.70 -8.84 -9.92
CA ARG A 23 -17.58 -7.79 -10.46
C ARG A 23 -17.86 -6.65 -9.49
N LYS A 24 -17.62 -6.87 -8.19
CA LYS A 24 -17.79 -5.89 -7.12
C LYS A 24 -16.55 -5.02 -6.94
N THR A 25 -16.77 -3.77 -6.52
CA THR A 25 -15.70 -2.85 -6.16
C THR A 25 -15.15 -3.22 -4.79
N VAL A 26 -13.84 -3.45 -4.69
CA VAL A 26 -13.14 -3.63 -3.42
C VAL A 26 -12.70 -2.25 -2.93
N GLN A 27 -13.14 -1.87 -1.73
CA GLN A 27 -12.86 -0.57 -1.13
C GLN A 27 -12.05 -0.72 0.15
N PHE A 28 -11.04 0.14 0.32
CA PHE A 28 -10.23 0.26 1.52
C PHE A 28 -10.30 1.69 2.04
N THR A 29 -10.49 1.87 3.35
CA THR A 29 -10.25 3.16 4.02
C THR A 29 -9.11 2.98 5.00
N THR A 30 -7.99 3.65 4.73
CA THR A 30 -6.74 3.44 5.47
C THR A 30 -6.17 4.74 5.98
N ILE A 31 -5.62 4.71 7.20
CA ILE A 31 -4.66 5.72 7.63
C ILE A 31 -3.33 5.35 6.99
N LEU A 32 -2.69 6.32 6.36
CA LEU A 32 -1.38 6.20 5.74
C LEU A 32 -0.47 7.24 6.38
N HIS A 33 0.64 6.79 6.95
CA HIS A 33 1.67 7.63 7.52
C HIS A 33 2.97 7.43 6.75
N ALA A 34 3.56 8.51 6.25
CA ALA A 34 4.83 8.50 5.54
C ALA A 34 5.85 9.38 6.28
N ARG A 35 7.08 8.88 6.44
CA ARG A 35 8.18 9.63 7.05
C ARG A 35 9.51 9.33 6.38
N LYS A 36 10.46 10.27 6.50
CA LYS A 36 11.85 10.06 6.13
C LYS A 36 12.53 9.14 7.16
N LEU A 37 13.41 8.26 6.69
CA LEU A 37 14.30 7.50 7.56
C LEU A 37 15.48 8.39 8.02
N PRO A 38 16.11 8.08 9.17
CA PRO A 38 17.30 8.80 9.63
C PRO A 38 18.43 8.78 8.58
N ASN A 39 19.34 9.75 8.67
CA ASN A 39 20.54 9.85 7.82
C ASN A 39 20.23 9.84 6.32
N ASP A 40 19.09 10.40 5.92
CA ASP A 40 18.63 10.42 4.53
C ASP A 40 18.55 9.03 3.88
N GLY A 41 18.43 7.99 4.69
CA GLY A 41 18.40 6.59 4.25
C GLY A 41 17.13 6.17 3.53
N GLY A 42 16.26 7.11 3.14
CA GLY A 42 15.06 6.89 2.36
C GLY A 42 13.76 7.16 3.11
N TYR A 43 12.73 6.35 2.86
CA TYR A 43 11.36 6.59 3.32
C TYR A 43 10.70 5.34 3.88
N LEU A 44 9.82 5.56 4.86
CA LEU A 44 8.96 4.55 5.46
C LEU A 44 7.50 5.01 5.30
N LEU A 45 6.66 4.12 4.78
CA LEU A 45 5.22 4.30 4.74
C LEU A 45 4.56 3.16 5.48
N ILE A 46 3.64 3.49 6.36
CA ILE A 46 2.83 2.54 7.13
C ILE A 46 1.37 2.81 6.79
N SER A 47 0.60 1.76 6.55
CA SER A 47 -0.84 1.85 6.39
C SER A 47 -1.59 0.87 7.28
N ARG A 48 -2.78 1.30 7.74
CA ARG A 48 -3.68 0.49 8.56
C ARG A 48 -5.12 0.89 8.30
N ALA A 49 -6.06 -0.04 8.38
CA ALA A 49 -7.48 0.25 8.31
C ALA A 49 -7.90 1.17 9.48
N VAL A 50 -8.71 2.18 9.19
CA VAL A 50 -9.28 3.09 10.20
C VAL A 50 -10.62 2.61 10.77
N HIS A 51 -11.21 1.58 10.17
CA HIS A 51 -12.44 0.96 10.63
C HIS A 51 -12.18 -0.48 11.08
N HIS A 52 -12.93 -0.93 12.08
CA HIS A 52 -13.05 -2.34 12.47
C HIS A 52 -14.53 -2.65 12.56
N GLY A 53 -15.02 -3.52 11.68
CA GLY A 53 -16.35 -4.12 11.85
C GLY A 53 -17.52 -3.42 11.14
N ALA A 54 -18.53 -4.27 10.92
CA ALA A 54 -19.76 -4.14 10.16
C ALA A 54 -19.61 -3.65 8.70
N PRO A 55 -19.79 -4.54 7.68
CA PRO A 55 -20.07 -4.05 6.33
C PRO A 55 -21.33 -3.19 6.45
N SER A 56 -21.25 -1.89 6.21
CA SER A 56 -22.50 -1.16 6.07
C SER A 56 -23.17 -1.73 4.84
N ILE A 57 -24.36 -2.31 5.01
CA ILE A 57 -25.19 -2.93 3.97
C ILE A 57 -25.66 -1.87 2.94
N LEU A 58 -25.18 -0.63 3.04
CA LEU A 58 -25.58 0.52 2.24
C LEU A 58 -25.29 0.35 0.74
N ASP A 59 -24.32 -0.48 0.34
CA ASP A 59 -24.08 -0.78 -1.07
C ASP A 59 -23.71 -2.25 -1.30
N SER A 60 -24.59 -3.00 -1.98
CA SER A 60 -24.39 -4.41 -2.30
C SER A 60 -23.28 -4.66 -3.32
N ASN A 61 -22.84 -3.61 -4.04
CA ASN A 61 -21.78 -3.67 -5.05
C ASN A 61 -20.38 -3.39 -4.49
N ILE A 62 -20.26 -2.98 -3.22
CA ILE A 62 -18.97 -2.69 -2.58
C ILE A 62 -18.59 -3.79 -1.58
N ILE A 63 -17.41 -4.37 -1.78
CA ILE A 63 -16.74 -5.23 -0.79
C ILE A 63 -15.79 -4.33 0.00
N ARG A 64 -16.10 -4.08 1.27
CA ARG A 64 -15.16 -3.41 2.17
C ARG A 64 -14.10 -4.39 2.66
N SER A 65 -12.85 -4.04 2.39
CA SER A 65 -11.68 -4.79 2.79
C SER A 65 -10.80 -3.95 3.71
N GLU A 66 -10.01 -4.62 4.54
CA GLU A 66 -9.20 -4.01 5.58
C GLU A 66 -7.71 -4.27 5.27
N ILE A 67 -6.89 -3.22 5.24
CA ILE A 67 -5.44 -3.37 5.34
C ILE A 67 -5.11 -3.48 6.83
N LEU A 68 -4.88 -4.69 7.33
CA LEU A 68 -4.53 -4.91 8.73
C LEU A 68 -3.15 -4.32 9.04
N MET A 69 -2.22 -4.46 8.09
CA MET A 69 -0.89 -3.86 8.15
C MET A 69 -0.33 -3.71 6.74
N GLY A 70 0.05 -2.50 6.38
CA GLY A 70 0.83 -2.20 5.19
C GLY A 70 2.15 -1.53 5.58
N LEU A 71 3.24 -1.95 4.94
CA LEU A 71 4.57 -1.39 5.12
C LEU A 71 5.23 -1.23 3.76
N ASN A 72 5.76 -0.03 3.50
CA ASN A 72 6.68 0.19 2.39
C ASN A 72 7.94 0.86 2.94
N VAL A 73 9.08 0.22 2.75
CA VAL A 73 10.39 0.80 3.04
C VAL A 73 11.11 0.97 1.73
N ILE A 74 11.55 2.19 1.43
CA ILE A 74 12.36 2.51 0.26
C ILE A 74 13.68 3.07 0.79
N ARG A 75 14.81 2.44 0.46
CA ARG A 75 16.14 2.89 0.88
C ARG A 75 17.05 3.10 -0.32
N SER A 76 17.91 4.11 -0.23
CA SER A 76 19.03 4.25 -1.16
C SER A 76 20.02 3.10 -0.98
N ILE A 77 20.69 2.72 -2.06
CA ILE A 77 21.78 1.74 -2.04
C ILE A 77 23.11 2.51 -2.05
N GLU A 78 24.00 2.20 -1.13
CA GLU A 78 25.32 2.83 -1.06
C GLU A 78 26.13 2.55 -2.34
N GLY A 79 26.73 3.59 -2.92
CA GLY A 79 27.44 3.51 -4.20
C GLY A 79 26.56 3.54 -5.45
N GLU A 80 25.23 3.45 -5.30
CA GLU A 80 24.29 3.32 -6.42
C GLU A 80 23.23 4.44 -6.40
N PRO A 81 23.56 5.68 -6.82
CA PRO A 81 22.71 6.86 -6.62
C PRO A 81 21.37 6.82 -7.36
N ASN A 82 21.26 5.96 -8.38
CA ASN A 82 20.05 5.80 -9.20
C ASN A 82 19.28 4.51 -8.88
N GLN A 83 19.67 3.79 -7.81
CA GLN A 83 19.01 2.56 -7.41
C GLN A 83 18.47 2.67 -5.98
N SER A 84 17.42 1.91 -5.72
CA SER A 84 16.84 1.82 -4.38
C SER A 84 16.43 0.39 -4.07
N PHE A 85 16.53 0.05 -2.79
CA PHE A 85 16.02 -1.18 -2.24
C PHE A 85 14.63 -0.94 -1.65
N MET A 86 13.67 -1.78 -2.04
CA MET A 86 12.29 -1.67 -1.61
C MET A 86 11.83 -2.93 -0.88
N ILE A 87 11.24 -2.77 0.31
CA ILE A 87 10.48 -3.81 1.02
C ILE A 87 9.02 -3.40 1.01
N ASN A 88 8.15 -4.30 0.54
CA ASN A 88 6.70 -4.16 0.64
C ASN A 88 6.12 -5.32 1.47
N VAL A 89 5.27 -4.99 2.44
CA VAL A 89 4.49 -5.97 3.20
C VAL A 89 3.03 -5.53 3.20
N ASN A 90 2.14 -6.43 2.81
CA ASN A 90 0.70 -6.19 2.81
C ASN A 90 -0.02 -7.35 3.51
N HIS A 91 -0.67 -7.06 4.62
CA HIS A 91 -1.59 -7.97 5.30
C HIS A 91 -3.01 -7.44 5.14
N ILE A 92 -3.82 -8.15 4.34
CA ILE A 92 -5.15 -7.73 3.93
C ILE A 92 -6.19 -8.75 4.38
N ARG A 93 -7.33 -8.26 4.88
CA ARG A 93 -8.53 -9.04 5.18
C ARG A 93 -9.67 -8.63 4.24
N SER A 94 -10.29 -9.61 3.61
CA SER A 94 -11.40 -9.42 2.66
C SER A 94 -12.52 -10.43 2.94
N PRO A 95 -13.57 -10.07 3.71
CA PRO A 95 -14.52 -11.03 4.28
C PRO A 95 -15.45 -11.73 3.27
N LEU A 96 -15.52 -11.26 2.02
CA LEU A 96 -16.42 -11.80 0.99
C LEU A 96 -15.68 -12.36 -0.24
N ILE A 97 -14.35 -12.44 -0.19
CA ILE A 97 -13.53 -12.94 -1.28
C ILE A 97 -13.11 -14.38 -0.96
N PRO A 98 -13.46 -15.39 -1.78
CA PRO A 98 -13.00 -16.75 -1.57
C PRO A 98 -11.47 -16.85 -1.53
N PHE A 99 -10.94 -17.72 -0.67
CA PHE A 99 -9.50 -17.76 -0.36
C PHE A 99 -8.60 -17.99 -1.60
N PHE A 100 -9.01 -18.84 -2.54
CA PHE A 100 -8.25 -19.07 -3.78
C PHE A 100 -8.19 -17.82 -4.66
N VAL A 101 -9.27 -17.02 -4.71
CA VAL A 101 -9.31 -15.73 -5.40
C VAL A 101 -8.42 -14.73 -4.67
N ALA A 102 -8.53 -14.67 -3.33
CA ALA A 102 -7.74 -13.77 -2.49
C ALA A 102 -6.23 -13.99 -2.67
N LYS A 103 -5.77 -15.26 -2.77
CA LYS A 103 -4.36 -15.59 -3.03
C LYS A 103 -3.87 -15.01 -4.35
N LYS A 104 -4.62 -15.24 -5.44
CA LYS A 104 -4.23 -14.76 -6.77
C LYS A 104 -4.28 -13.24 -6.85
N LEU A 105 -5.30 -12.62 -6.25
CA LEU A 105 -5.42 -11.16 -6.18
C LEU A 105 -4.29 -10.53 -5.37
N GLY A 106 -3.98 -11.09 -4.20
CA GLY A 106 -2.89 -10.59 -3.35
C GLY A 106 -1.53 -10.65 -4.07
N LEU A 107 -1.23 -11.77 -4.73
CA LEU A 107 0.01 -11.91 -5.50
C LEU A 107 0.06 -10.96 -6.69
N SER A 108 -1.02 -10.87 -7.47
CA SER A 108 -1.10 -9.97 -8.63
C SER A 108 -0.97 -8.50 -8.19
N ALA A 109 -1.62 -8.10 -7.11
CA ALA A 109 -1.54 -6.74 -6.59
C ALA A 109 -0.12 -6.40 -6.15
N ALA A 110 0.57 -7.30 -5.43
CA ALA A 110 1.95 -7.09 -5.02
C ALA A 110 2.91 -7.00 -6.22
N SER A 111 2.76 -7.89 -7.20
CA SER A 111 3.60 -7.89 -8.41
C SER A 111 3.39 -6.61 -9.22
N ASN A 112 2.14 -6.24 -9.49
CA ASN A 112 1.83 -5.04 -10.27
C ASN A 112 2.31 -3.78 -9.57
N PHE A 113 2.16 -3.70 -8.24
CA PHE A 113 2.66 -2.56 -7.47
C PHE A 113 4.18 -2.36 -7.64
N ILE A 114 4.97 -3.45 -7.64
CA ILE A 114 6.42 -3.36 -7.87
C ILE A 114 6.72 -2.91 -9.31
N VAL A 115 5.98 -3.43 -10.29
CA VAL A 115 6.12 -3.03 -11.71
C VAL A 115 5.81 -1.54 -11.88
N ASP A 116 4.68 -1.07 -11.36
CA ASP A 116 4.25 0.32 -11.43
C ASP A 116 5.28 1.27 -10.79
N MET A 117 5.88 0.85 -9.66
CA MET A 117 6.94 1.62 -9.00
C MET A 117 8.21 1.72 -9.87
N ARG A 118 8.62 0.63 -10.51
CA ARG A 118 9.77 0.63 -11.44
C ARG A 118 9.50 1.52 -12.65
N GLU A 119 8.33 1.41 -13.26
CA GLU A 119 7.96 2.25 -14.41
C GLU A 119 7.90 3.73 -14.05
N THR A 120 7.29 4.05 -12.91
CA THR A 120 7.22 5.43 -12.42
C THR A 120 8.60 6.00 -12.12
N GLY A 121 9.49 5.18 -11.54
CA GLY A 121 10.89 5.55 -11.33
C GLY A 121 11.63 5.79 -12.64
N ALA A 122 11.53 4.87 -13.60
CA ALA A 122 12.18 4.95 -14.91
C ALA A 122 11.74 6.21 -15.68
N LYS A 123 10.44 6.52 -15.71
CA LYS A 123 9.90 7.73 -16.34
C LYS A 123 10.49 9.01 -15.75
N LYS A 124 10.73 9.06 -14.44
CA LYS A 124 11.33 10.22 -13.78
C LYS A 124 12.83 10.37 -14.07
N VAL A 125 13.55 9.28 -14.28
CA VAL A 125 14.96 9.33 -14.69
C VAL A 125 15.09 9.79 -16.14
N ALA A 126 14.23 9.29 -17.03
CA ALA A 126 14.24 9.66 -18.45
C ALA A 126 13.78 11.11 -18.73
N ALA A 127 13.07 11.74 -17.78
CA ALA A 127 12.61 13.12 -17.87
C ALA A 127 13.60 14.16 -17.29
N LYS A 128 14.77 13.71 -16.81
CA LYS A 128 15.89 14.55 -16.35
C LYS A 128 17.01 14.52 -17.37
#